data_AF-A0A0Q7PVJ1-F1
#
_entry.id   AF-A0A0Q7PVJ1-F1
#
_cell.length_a   1.000
_cell.length_b   1.000
_cell.length_c   1.000
_cell.angle_alpha   90.00
_cell.angle_beta   90.00
_cell.angle_gamma   90.00
#
_symmetry.space_group_name_H-M   'P 1'
#
loop_
_entity.id
_entity.type
_entity.pdbx_description
1 polymer ?
#
loop_
_entity_poly.entity_id
_entity_poly.type
_entity_poly.pdbx_seq_one_letter_code
_entity_poly.pdbx_strand_id
1 'polypeptide(L)'
;MRRTLVKLAAGLAAVPLALLTPAGPVTADETPTAAGPDQIVTPADDSMIPAGPVSWSVTAGDVGYFEVTLTCNDDPVSESSFRSDAPGSLHTGTFPSVAGGYCNLGVYNSGTAVTTWSYFNVSPPMPTVVDLTAGPSTFYPRVRDGYQDHVALTFQSRLDSAITVRIREDSTGRTVRTLQSPEDIWSLHYGRRTLTWDGLTAGGAMLPVGRYTAFVTSTLDGHSSTEHVPVWIATGHRNVSVTRVKDGRRGASNTTRGNCRTRDAHPGNRLECRGGTYAQATYTFTVPSHARNIAWAVRGSSVCCGSGRLVRAGTRFAPTRFRIRVRVTDHRSYVVRRALIRYTVRRQI
;
A
#
# COMPACT_ATOMS: atom_id res chain seq x y z
N MET A 1 16.88 -13.87 73.20
CA MET A 1 15.95 -14.56 74.11
C MET A 1 15.16 -15.60 73.33
N ARG A 2 15.28 -16.86 73.75
CA ARG A 2 14.43 -18.05 73.55
C ARG A 2 13.93 -18.40 72.13
N ARG A 3 14.64 -19.36 71.54
CA ARG A 3 14.11 -20.40 70.64
C ARG A 3 13.16 -21.31 71.43
N THR A 4 12.03 -21.70 70.85
CA THR A 4 11.14 -22.73 71.40
C THR A 4 10.89 -23.80 70.33
N LEU A 5 11.29 -25.02 70.68
CA LEU A 5 10.98 -26.30 70.03
C LEU A 5 9.59 -26.79 70.47
N VAL A 6 8.80 -27.37 69.56
CA VAL A 6 7.77 -28.41 69.85
C VAL A 6 7.69 -29.33 68.62
N LYS A 7 8.37 -30.48 68.63
CA LYS A 7 7.89 -31.86 68.87
C LYS A 7 6.91 -32.41 67.80
N LEU A 8 7.46 -33.28 66.92
CA LEU A 8 6.74 -34.29 66.15
C LEU A 8 6.11 -35.32 67.10
N ALA A 9 4.86 -35.70 66.84
CA ALA A 9 4.22 -36.89 67.40
C ALA A 9 3.97 -37.91 66.27
N ALA A 10 4.50 -39.11 66.46
CA ALA A 10 4.28 -40.26 65.60
C ALA A 10 2.95 -40.92 65.95
N GLY A 11 2.10 -41.16 64.94
CA GLY A 11 0.91 -42.00 65.05
C GLY A 11 1.15 -43.31 64.31
N LEU A 12 1.30 -44.40 65.06
CA LEU A 12 1.22 -45.77 64.53
C LEU A 12 -0.23 -46.06 64.10
N ALA A 13 -0.43 -46.54 62.88
CA ALA A 13 -1.65 -47.22 62.47
C ALA A 13 -1.30 -48.65 62.02
N ALA A 14 -2.00 -49.61 62.60
CA ALA A 14 -1.78 -51.04 62.49
C ALA A 14 -2.10 -51.58 61.09
N VAL A 15 -1.27 -52.52 60.63
CA VAL A 15 -1.44 -53.31 59.41
C VAL A 15 -2.33 -54.52 59.73
N PRO A 16 -3.46 -54.73 59.04
CA PRO A 16 -4.17 -56.00 59.12
C PRO A 16 -3.52 -57.03 58.19
N LEU A 17 -3.19 -58.18 58.78
CA LEU A 17 -2.71 -59.39 58.14
C LEU A 17 -3.87 -60.02 57.34
N ALA A 18 -3.78 -60.04 56.01
CA ALA A 18 -4.74 -60.74 55.15
C ALA A 18 -4.14 -62.07 54.68
N LEU A 19 -4.93 -63.14 54.83
CA LEU A 19 -4.59 -64.52 54.53
C LEU A 19 -4.30 -64.76 53.05
N LEU A 20 -3.23 -65.50 52.75
CA LEU A 20 -2.97 -66.09 51.44
C LEU A 20 -3.97 -67.24 51.18
N THR A 21 -4.75 -67.11 50.11
CA THR A 21 -5.43 -68.24 49.44
C THR A 21 -4.63 -68.64 48.19
N PRO A 22 -4.57 -69.94 47.83
CA PRO A 22 -3.78 -70.39 46.69
C PRO A 22 -4.43 -70.00 45.35
N ALA A 23 -3.58 -69.58 44.42
CA ALA A 23 -3.94 -69.24 43.04
C ALA A 23 -4.57 -70.45 42.33
N GLY A 24 -5.81 -70.28 41.86
CA GLY A 24 -6.41 -71.14 40.86
C GLY A 24 -5.74 -70.93 39.49
N PRO A 25 -5.89 -71.90 38.56
CA PRO A 25 -5.24 -71.82 37.25
C PRO A 25 -5.74 -70.63 36.45
N VAL A 26 -4.79 -69.92 35.85
CA VAL A 26 -5.00 -68.79 34.93
C VAL A 26 -5.69 -69.32 33.67
N THR A 27 -7.00 -69.11 33.58
CA THR A 27 -7.68 -69.10 32.29
C THR A 27 -7.37 -67.77 31.62
N ALA A 28 -6.53 -67.82 30.59
CA ALA A 28 -6.42 -66.74 29.62
C ALA A 28 -7.72 -66.68 28.84
N ASP A 29 -8.62 -65.77 29.23
CA ASP A 29 -9.67 -65.25 28.36
C ASP A 29 -10.16 -63.91 28.94
N GLU A 30 -9.35 -62.86 28.79
CA GLU A 30 -9.87 -61.50 28.80
C GLU A 30 -9.89 -61.03 27.35
N THR A 31 -11.01 -61.32 26.69
CA THR A 31 -11.51 -60.57 25.53
C THR A 31 -11.27 -59.07 25.72
N PRO A 32 -10.84 -58.32 24.68
CA PRO A 32 -10.69 -56.88 24.77
C PRO A 32 -12.00 -56.26 25.25
N THR A 33 -11.83 -55.36 26.21
CA THR A 33 -12.83 -54.56 26.89
C THR A 33 -13.86 -53.99 25.91
N ALA A 34 -15.13 -54.00 26.34
CA ALA A 34 -16.31 -53.62 25.56
C ALA A 34 -16.12 -52.36 24.70
N ALA A 35 -16.72 -52.37 23.50
CA ALA A 35 -16.87 -51.21 22.64
C ALA A 35 -17.38 -50.00 23.46
N GLY A 36 -16.63 -48.91 23.42
CA GLY A 36 -16.97 -47.64 24.07
C GLY A 36 -17.53 -46.63 23.08
N PRO A 37 -18.05 -45.48 23.51
CA PRO A 37 -18.35 -44.39 22.59
C PRO A 37 -17.05 -43.84 21.98
N ASP A 38 -17.12 -43.43 20.71
CA ASP A 38 -16.03 -42.68 20.08
C ASP A 38 -15.83 -41.36 20.81
N GLN A 39 -14.58 -41.00 21.10
CA GLN A 39 -14.27 -39.79 21.86
C GLN A 39 -13.34 -38.88 21.05
N ILE A 40 -13.80 -37.66 20.75
CA ILE A 40 -12.95 -36.60 20.25
C ILE A 40 -12.17 -36.01 21.42
N VAL A 41 -10.84 -36.10 21.35
CA VAL A 41 -9.92 -35.58 22.38
C VAL A 41 -9.46 -34.17 22.01
N THR A 42 -9.31 -33.88 20.72
CA THR A 42 -8.97 -32.54 20.21
C THR A 42 -9.56 -32.35 18.81
N PRO A 43 -10.10 -31.16 18.49
CA PRO A 43 -10.39 -30.04 19.40
C PRO A 43 -11.40 -30.42 20.48
N ALA A 44 -11.34 -29.77 21.65
CA ALA A 44 -12.33 -29.98 22.69
C ALA A 44 -13.60 -29.17 22.39
N ASP A 45 -14.74 -29.66 22.85
CA ASP A 45 -16.01 -28.96 22.70
C ASP A 45 -15.96 -27.58 23.38
N ASP A 46 -16.57 -26.59 22.74
CA ASP A 46 -16.54 -25.16 23.09
C ASP A 46 -15.16 -24.51 23.22
N SER A 47 -14.10 -25.19 22.74
CA SER A 47 -12.74 -24.65 22.81
C SER A 47 -12.49 -23.53 21.78
N MET A 48 -11.45 -22.74 22.03
CA MET A 48 -10.90 -21.79 21.05
C MET A 48 -9.47 -22.21 20.70
N ILE A 49 -9.23 -22.43 19.40
CA ILE A 49 -7.91 -22.80 18.87
C ILE A 49 -7.35 -21.69 17.96
N PRO A 50 -6.03 -21.51 17.87
CA PRO A 50 -5.46 -20.46 17.02
C PRO A 50 -5.70 -20.71 15.52
N ALA A 51 -5.67 -19.65 14.71
CA ALA A 51 -5.64 -19.76 13.25
C ALA A 51 -4.42 -20.60 12.80
N GLY A 52 -4.61 -21.47 11.81
CA GLY A 52 -3.58 -22.36 11.30
C GLY A 52 -4.10 -23.78 11.06
N PRO A 53 -3.20 -24.75 10.84
CA PRO A 53 -3.57 -26.15 10.64
C PRO A 53 -4.33 -26.70 11.85
N VAL A 54 -5.47 -27.34 11.62
CA VAL A 54 -6.32 -27.88 12.69
C VAL A 54 -5.90 -29.30 12.99
N SER A 55 -5.25 -29.51 14.15
CA SER A 55 -4.92 -30.85 14.64
C SER A 55 -6.15 -31.51 15.24
N TRP A 56 -6.32 -32.80 14.97
CA TRP A 56 -7.38 -33.61 15.57
C TRP A 56 -6.83 -34.86 16.22
N SER A 57 -7.53 -35.32 17.26
CA SER A 57 -7.26 -36.61 17.88
C SER A 57 -8.55 -37.27 18.37
N VAL A 58 -8.66 -38.57 18.11
CA VAL A 58 -9.87 -39.37 18.35
C VAL A 58 -9.47 -40.70 19.00
N THR A 59 -10.14 -41.05 20.09
CA THR A 59 -10.09 -42.40 20.65
C THR A 59 -11.23 -43.20 20.03
N ALA A 60 -10.89 -44.23 19.25
CA ALA A 60 -11.88 -45.08 18.57
C ALA A 60 -12.60 -45.98 19.58
N GLY A 61 -13.92 -45.97 19.57
CA GLY A 61 -14.76 -46.79 20.44
C GLY A 61 -14.88 -48.25 19.99
N ASP A 62 -14.58 -48.54 18.73
CA ASP A 62 -14.69 -49.87 18.11
C ASP A 62 -13.59 -50.11 17.05
N VAL A 63 -13.51 -51.34 16.55
CA VAL A 63 -12.73 -51.74 15.37
C VAL A 63 -13.51 -51.38 14.12
N GLY A 64 -12.90 -50.68 13.17
CA GLY A 64 -13.63 -50.26 11.97
C GLY A 64 -12.96 -49.16 11.18
N TYR A 65 -13.72 -48.64 10.20
CA TYR A 65 -13.31 -47.50 9.39
C TYR A 65 -14.02 -46.24 9.89
N PHE A 66 -13.26 -45.16 9.96
CA PHE A 66 -13.69 -43.87 10.48
C PHE A 66 -13.42 -42.78 9.46
N GLU A 67 -14.40 -41.91 9.27
CA GLU A 67 -14.28 -40.69 8.49
C GLU A 67 -14.29 -39.50 9.44
N VAL A 68 -13.38 -38.56 9.22
CA VAL A 68 -13.19 -37.35 10.01
C VAL A 68 -13.41 -36.16 9.09
N THR A 69 -14.44 -35.36 9.37
CA THR A 69 -14.83 -34.21 8.56
C THR A 69 -14.67 -32.93 9.37
N LEU A 70 -13.99 -31.93 8.80
CA LEU A 70 -13.93 -30.58 9.34
C LEU A 70 -14.85 -29.67 8.54
N THR A 71 -15.82 -29.06 9.22
CA THR A 71 -16.73 -28.06 8.65
C THR A 71 -16.54 -26.75 9.38
N CYS A 72 -16.48 -25.63 8.64
CA CYS A 72 -16.37 -24.30 9.24
C CYS A 72 -17.32 -23.34 8.52
N ASN A 73 -18.08 -22.54 9.27
CA ASN A 73 -19.10 -21.63 8.74
C ASN A 73 -20.04 -22.30 7.72
N ASP A 74 -20.46 -23.54 8.02
CA ASP A 74 -21.33 -24.38 7.19
C ASP A 74 -20.76 -24.87 5.86
N ASP A 75 -19.48 -24.59 5.56
CA ASP A 75 -18.78 -25.14 4.40
C ASP A 75 -17.82 -26.27 4.80
N PRO A 76 -17.87 -27.45 4.14
CA PRO A 76 -16.91 -28.52 4.39
C PRO A 76 -15.52 -28.06 3.95
N VAL A 77 -14.58 -28.06 4.89
CA VAL A 77 -13.21 -27.57 4.67
C VAL A 77 -12.31 -28.70 4.22
N SER A 78 -12.38 -29.86 4.89
CA SER A 78 -11.49 -30.98 4.63
C SER A 78 -12.02 -32.29 5.22
N GLU A 79 -11.56 -33.40 4.69
CA GLU A 79 -11.92 -34.76 5.09
C GLU A 79 -10.66 -35.62 5.20
N SER A 80 -10.66 -36.54 6.15
CA SER A 80 -9.61 -37.54 6.38
C SER A 80 -10.27 -38.84 6.84
N SER A 81 -9.57 -39.95 6.73
CA SER A 81 -10.06 -41.22 7.26
C SER A 81 -8.97 -42.06 7.90
N PHE A 82 -9.38 -42.98 8.76
CA PHE A 82 -8.47 -43.95 9.38
C PHE A 82 -9.19 -45.27 9.65
N ARG A 83 -8.40 -46.32 9.88
CA ARG A 83 -8.90 -47.62 10.35
C ARG A 83 -8.39 -47.86 11.77
N SER A 84 -9.28 -48.29 12.66
CA SER A 84 -8.94 -48.77 14.00
C SER A 84 -8.95 -50.29 14.00
N ASP A 85 -7.89 -50.90 14.51
CA ASP A 85 -7.76 -52.35 14.67
C ASP A 85 -8.11 -52.82 16.10
N ALA A 86 -8.29 -51.88 17.05
CA ALA A 86 -8.65 -52.18 18.44
C ALA A 86 -9.42 -51.01 19.09
N PRO A 87 -10.48 -51.29 19.90
CA PRO A 87 -11.14 -50.27 20.70
C PRO A 87 -10.17 -49.57 21.65
N GLY A 88 -10.38 -48.29 21.91
CA GLY A 88 -9.52 -47.45 22.75
C GLY A 88 -8.26 -46.91 22.07
N SER A 89 -8.03 -47.22 20.79
CA SER A 89 -6.87 -46.73 20.04
C SER A 89 -6.96 -45.23 19.78
N LEU A 90 -5.87 -44.50 20.04
CA LEU A 90 -5.76 -43.07 19.75
C LEU A 90 -5.26 -42.85 18.31
N HIS A 91 -6.03 -42.11 17.53
CA HIS A 91 -5.69 -41.70 16.17
C HIS A 91 -5.55 -40.18 16.11
N THR A 92 -4.61 -39.70 15.30
CA THR A 92 -4.34 -38.26 15.16
C THR A 92 -4.16 -37.88 13.71
N GLY A 93 -4.41 -36.62 13.41
CA GLY A 93 -4.16 -36.05 12.11
C GLY A 93 -4.19 -34.54 12.12
N THR A 94 -4.06 -33.93 10.94
CA THR A 94 -4.06 -32.48 10.78
C THR A 94 -4.72 -32.10 9.48
N PHE A 95 -5.65 -31.15 9.55
CA PHE A 95 -6.27 -30.53 8.39
C PHE A 95 -5.50 -29.29 7.93
N PRO A 96 -5.73 -28.83 6.69
CA PRO A 96 -5.20 -27.55 6.21
C PRO A 96 -5.53 -26.37 7.11
N SER A 97 -4.82 -25.26 6.90
CA SER A 97 -5.00 -24.06 7.72
C SER A 97 -6.40 -23.49 7.61
N VAL A 98 -7.06 -23.32 8.76
CA VAL A 98 -8.32 -22.59 8.91
C VAL A 98 -8.05 -21.29 9.64
N ALA A 99 -8.82 -20.25 9.32
CA ALA A 99 -8.60 -18.93 9.87
C ALA A 99 -9.95 -18.26 10.17
N GLY A 100 -10.28 -18.13 11.45
CA GLY A 100 -11.55 -17.54 11.89
C GLY A 100 -12.77 -18.47 11.71
N GLY A 101 -13.77 -18.27 12.55
CA GLY A 101 -15.10 -18.87 12.39
C GLY A 101 -15.44 -19.96 13.39
N TYR A 102 -16.70 -20.37 13.33
CA TYR A 102 -17.23 -21.51 14.09
C TYR A 102 -17.03 -22.77 13.26
N CYS A 103 -16.43 -23.79 13.87
CA CYS A 103 -16.10 -25.05 13.23
C CYS A 103 -16.65 -26.23 14.02
N ASN A 104 -16.85 -27.35 13.33
CA ASN A 104 -17.13 -28.63 13.95
C ASN A 104 -16.26 -29.73 13.34
N LEU A 105 -15.85 -30.66 14.20
CA LEU A 105 -15.21 -31.91 13.82
C LEU A 105 -16.25 -33.02 13.95
N GLY A 106 -16.62 -33.64 12.83
CA GLY A 106 -17.45 -34.83 12.79
C GLY A 106 -16.59 -36.07 12.64
N VAL A 107 -16.84 -37.09 13.45
CA VAL A 107 -16.22 -38.41 13.32
C VAL A 107 -17.31 -39.43 13.07
N TYR A 108 -17.42 -39.91 11.85
CA TYR A 108 -18.37 -40.95 11.45
C TYR A 108 -17.73 -42.33 11.54
N ASN A 109 -18.37 -43.22 12.29
CA ASN A 109 -17.97 -44.62 12.42
C ASN A 109 -18.84 -45.50 11.50
N SER A 110 -18.23 -46.13 10.49
CA SER A 110 -18.97 -46.93 9.51
C SER A 110 -19.54 -48.23 10.09
N GLY A 111 -18.97 -48.72 11.19
CA GLY A 111 -19.42 -49.95 11.85
C GLY A 111 -20.71 -49.75 12.64
N THR A 112 -20.85 -48.59 13.29
CA THR A 112 -22.02 -48.26 14.12
C THR A 112 -23.00 -47.31 13.43
N ALA A 113 -22.60 -46.69 12.32
CA ALA A 113 -23.31 -45.62 11.65
C ALA A 113 -23.62 -44.41 12.54
N VAL A 114 -22.76 -44.15 13.54
CA VAL A 114 -22.88 -43.02 14.46
C VAL A 114 -21.83 -41.95 14.12
N THR A 115 -22.23 -40.68 14.23
CA THR A 115 -21.31 -39.54 14.15
C THR A 115 -21.16 -38.89 15.52
N THR A 116 -19.92 -38.76 15.98
CA THR A 116 -19.56 -37.97 17.17
C THR A 116 -19.09 -36.59 16.73
N TRP A 117 -19.49 -35.56 17.47
CA TRP A 117 -19.20 -34.16 17.14
C TRP A 117 -18.42 -33.46 18.24
N SER A 118 -17.55 -32.53 17.83
CA SER A 118 -17.02 -31.48 18.70
C SER A 118 -17.14 -30.15 17.97
N TYR A 119 -17.67 -29.14 18.66
CA TYR A 119 -17.83 -27.79 18.19
C TYR A 119 -16.80 -26.87 18.83
N PHE A 120 -16.16 -26.01 18.06
CA PHE A 120 -15.09 -25.15 18.54
C PHE A 120 -14.97 -23.90 17.67
N ASN A 121 -14.25 -22.89 18.17
CA ASN A 121 -13.96 -21.68 17.42
C ASN A 121 -12.49 -21.64 17.00
N VAL A 122 -12.23 -21.21 15.77
CA VAL A 122 -10.88 -20.90 15.30
C VAL A 122 -10.68 -19.40 15.41
N SER A 123 -9.62 -18.97 16.10
CA SER A 123 -9.28 -17.54 16.18
C SER A 123 -9.07 -16.98 14.78
N PRO A 124 -9.45 -15.71 14.51
CA PRO A 124 -9.14 -15.06 13.25
C PRO A 124 -7.62 -14.97 13.04
N PRO A 125 -7.12 -14.96 11.77
CA PRO A 125 -5.70 -14.79 11.54
C PRO A 125 -5.25 -13.41 12.04
N MET A 126 -4.11 -13.39 12.73
CA MET A 126 -3.55 -12.18 13.35
C MET A 126 -3.46 -11.04 12.33
N PRO A 127 -3.82 -9.79 12.71
CA PRO A 127 -3.61 -8.65 11.83
C PRO A 127 -2.11 -8.47 11.61
N THR A 128 -1.68 -8.38 10.36
CA THR A 128 -0.30 -8.03 10.03
C THR A 128 -0.26 -6.88 9.02
N VAL A 129 0.86 -6.16 9.02
CA VAL A 129 1.21 -5.18 7.99
C VAL A 129 2.49 -5.68 7.35
N VAL A 130 2.49 -5.84 6.03
CA VAL A 130 3.66 -6.29 5.27
C VAL A 130 3.90 -5.38 4.07
N ASP A 131 5.12 -5.42 3.53
CA ASP A 131 5.54 -4.64 2.35
C ASP A 131 5.31 -3.13 2.49
N LEU A 132 5.45 -2.59 3.71
CA LEU A 132 5.28 -1.17 3.96
C LEU A 132 6.37 -0.34 3.26
N THR A 133 5.92 0.58 2.40
CA THR A 133 6.78 1.46 1.62
C THR A 133 6.26 2.90 1.62
N ALA A 134 7.17 3.85 1.41
CA ALA A 134 6.88 5.26 1.24
C ALA A 134 7.35 5.74 -0.14
N GLY A 135 6.39 6.10 -1.00
CA GLY A 135 6.64 6.52 -2.38
C GLY A 135 6.16 7.95 -2.65
N PRO A 136 7.07 8.93 -2.86
CA PRO A 136 8.50 8.89 -2.58
C PRO A 136 8.80 8.98 -1.07
N SER A 137 9.96 8.49 -0.62
CA SER A 137 10.37 8.62 0.78
C SER A 137 10.70 10.07 1.16
N THR A 138 11.27 10.85 0.24
CA THR A 138 11.47 12.30 0.37
C THR A 138 10.50 13.05 -0.54
N PHE A 139 9.80 14.04 0.00
CA PHE A 139 8.78 14.80 -0.72
C PHE A 139 8.85 16.30 -0.37
N TYR A 140 8.25 17.16 -1.20
CA TYR A 140 8.45 18.62 -1.22
C TYR A 140 7.11 19.38 -1.14
N PRO A 141 6.37 19.27 -0.02
CA PRO A 141 5.00 19.78 0.09
C PRO A 141 4.90 21.32 0.22
N ARG A 142 6.02 22.00 0.48
CA ARG A 142 6.06 23.43 0.84
C ARG A 142 5.68 24.33 -0.32
N VAL A 143 6.10 23.98 -1.54
CA VAL A 143 5.68 24.67 -2.76
C VAL A 143 4.77 23.71 -3.53
N ARG A 144 3.45 23.87 -3.42
CA ARG A 144 2.48 23.03 -4.13
C ARG A 144 2.52 23.30 -5.63
N ASP A 145 3.38 22.56 -6.33
CA ASP A 145 3.61 22.71 -7.77
C ASP A 145 3.45 21.40 -8.56
N GLY A 146 2.88 20.38 -7.91
CA GLY A 146 2.56 19.07 -8.45
C GLY A 146 3.75 18.11 -8.48
N TYR A 147 4.87 18.44 -7.84
CA TYR A 147 6.07 17.63 -7.84
C TYR A 147 6.35 17.06 -6.47
N GLN A 148 5.97 15.79 -6.29
CA GLN A 148 6.19 15.10 -5.03
C GLN A 148 5.66 15.93 -3.85
N ASP A 149 4.49 16.56 -4.03
CA ASP A 149 3.86 17.38 -2.99
C ASP A 149 3.27 16.52 -1.85
N HIS A 150 3.28 15.20 -2.02
CA HIS A 150 2.78 14.21 -1.07
C HIS A 150 3.63 12.94 -1.12
N VAL A 151 3.51 12.13 -0.07
CA VAL A 151 3.99 10.75 0.00
C VAL A 151 2.82 9.80 0.04
N ALA A 152 2.92 8.69 -0.70
CA ALA A 152 2.02 7.55 -0.61
C ALA A 152 2.64 6.48 0.29
N LEU A 153 1.90 6.05 1.30
CA LEU A 153 2.24 4.94 2.18
C LEU A 153 1.48 3.71 1.68
N THR A 154 2.21 2.75 1.11
CA THR A 154 1.62 1.55 0.50
C THR A 154 2.08 0.32 1.25
N PHE A 155 1.15 -0.58 1.56
CA PHE A 155 1.38 -1.81 2.33
C PHE A 155 0.29 -2.83 2.01
N GLN A 156 0.48 -4.07 2.43
CA GLN A 156 -0.57 -5.08 2.46
C GLN A 156 -1.01 -5.32 3.90
N SER A 157 -2.32 -5.50 4.09
CA SER A 157 -2.91 -5.91 5.36
C SER A 157 -4.21 -6.65 5.09
N ARG A 158 -4.75 -7.31 6.12
CA ARG A 158 -6.16 -7.72 6.14
C ARG A 158 -7.08 -6.52 5.86
N LEU A 159 -8.02 -6.64 4.93
CA LEU A 159 -8.92 -5.55 4.55
C LEU A 159 -10.03 -5.31 5.58
N ASP A 160 -10.43 -6.34 6.30
CA ASP A 160 -11.33 -6.26 7.45
C ASP A 160 -10.66 -5.72 8.73
N SER A 161 -9.35 -5.45 8.72
CA SER A 161 -8.70 -4.73 9.81
C SER A 161 -8.84 -3.21 9.68
N ALA A 162 -9.01 -2.53 10.81
CA ALA A 162 -8.93 -1.08 10.89
C ALA A 162 -7.45 -0.62 10.84
N ILE A 163 -7.16 0.40 10.02
CA ILE A 163 -5.81 0.95 9.92
C ILE A 163 -5.73 2.33 10.56
N THR A 164 -4.74 2.52 11.41
CA THR A 164 -4.31 3.82 11.91
C THR A 164 -2.86 4.09 11.53
N VAL A 165 -2.60 5.19 10.83
CA VAL A 165 -1.24 5.66 10.54
C VAL A 165 -0.94 6.87 11.39
N ARG A 166 0.06 6.78 12.28
CA ARG A 166 0.57 7.91 13.05
C ARG A 166 1.88 8.38 12.46
N ILE A 167 1.91 9.62 11.98
CA ILE A 167 3.14 10.27 11.54
C ILE A 167 3.76 10.96 12.76
N ARG A 168 4.98 10.56 13.11
CA ARG A 168 5.74 11.11 14.23
C ARG A 168 6.94 11.90 13.74
N GLU A 169 7.22 13.02 14.39
CA GLU A 169 8.44 13.80 14.19
C GLU A 169 9.60 13.14 14.93
N ASP A 170 10.69 12.80 14.23
CA ASP A 170 11.77 11.99 14.82
C ASP A 170 12.51 12.72 15.96
N SER A 171 12.62 14.05 15.90
CA SER A 171 13.32 14.84 16.91
C SER A 171 12.55 14.96 18.23
N THR A 172 11.22 14.85 18.20
CA THR A 172 10.37 15.05 19.38
C THR A 172 9.56 13.82 19.77
N GLY A 173 9.45 12.83 18.90
CA GLY A 173 8.55 11.67 19.03
C GLY A 173 7.06 12.02 18.92
N ARG A 174 6.71 13.30 18.74
CA ARG A 174 5.32 13.78 18.75
C ARG A 174 4.58 13.33 17.51
N THR A 175 3.35 12.83 17.68
CA THR A 175 2.46 12.56 16.55
C THR A 175 1.94 13.88 15.98
N VAL A 176 2.26 14.16 14.72
CA VAL A 176 1.91 15.40 14.03
C VAL A 176 0.70 15.25 13.11
N ARG A 177 0.41 14.02 12.69
CA ARG A 177 -0.74 13.66 11.86
C ARG A 177 -1.16 12.22 12.17
N THR A 178 -2.47 12.00 12.18
CA THR A 178 -3.07 10.66 12.15
C THR A 178 -3.88 10.53 10.86
N LEU A 179 -3.69 9.44 10.14
CA LEU A 179 -4.53 9.04 9.02
C LEU A 179 -5.23 7.74 9.40
N GLN A 180 -6.42 7.52 8.85
CA GLN A 180 -7.21 6.32 9.12
C GLN A 180 -7.72 5.75 7.81
N SER A 181 -7.77 4.43 7.74
CA SER A 181 -8.58 3.71 6.74
C SER A 181 -9.52 2.81 7.53
N PRO A 182 -10.84 2.96 7.35
CA PRO A 182 -11.78 2.06 8.01
C PRO A 182 -11.58 0.63 7.53
N GLU A 183 -12.04 -0.30 8.36
CA GLU A 183 -12.22 -1.70 8.01
C GLU A 183 -13.22 -1.88 6.87
N ASP A 184 -13.01 -2.91 6.06
CA ASP A 184 -13.98 -3.42 5.10
C ASP A 184 -14.36 -4.84 5.51
N ILE A 185 -15.41 -4.93 6.34
CA ILE A 185 -15.88 -6.18 6.97
C ILE A 185 -16.31 -7.25 5.96
N TRP A 186 -16.56 -6.87 4.71
CA TRP A 186 -16.93 -7.79 3.63
C TRP A 186 -15.72 -8.37 2.90
N SER A 187 -14.52 -7.88 3.20
CA SER A 187 -13.26 -8.26 2.56
C SER A 187 -12.32 -8.96 3.56
N LEU A 188 -12.58 -10.24 3.82
CA LEU A 188 -11.84 -11.06 4.80
C LEU A 188 -10.44 -11.53 4.34
N HIS A 189 -9.86 -10.89 3.31
CA HIS A 189 -8.58 -11.27 2.71
C HIS A 189 -7.54 -10.15 2.81
N TYR A 190 -6.27 -10.47 2.50
CA TYR A 190 -5.22 -9.47 2.40
C TYR A 190 -5.36 -8.66 1.11
N GLY A 191 -5.24 -7.34 1.24
CA GLY A 191 -5.30 -6.43 0.12
C GLY A 191 -4.28 -5.31 0.24
N ARG A 192 -3.91 -4.77 -0.92
CA ARG A 192 -3.03 -3.60 -0.98
C ARG A 192 -3.81 -2.36 -0.55
N ARG A 193 -3.26 -1.63 0.42
CA ARG A 193 -3.78 -0.34 0.88
C ARG A 193 -2.82 0.78 0.52
N THR A 194 -3.35 1.98 0.38
CA THR A 194 -2.55 3.19 0.16
C THR A 194 -3.17 4.38 0.87
N LEU A 195 -2.40 5.03 1.73
CA LEU A 195 -2.78 6.28 2.38
C LEU A 195 -1.78 7.38 1.99
N THR A 196 -2.27 8.57 1.70
CA THR A 196 -1.42 9.70 1.28
C THR A 196 -1.28 10.74 2.37
N TRP A 197 -0.09 11.31 2.50
CA TRP A 197 0.19 12.43 3.38
C TRP A 197 0.86 13.57 2.62
N ASP A 198 0.38 14.78 2.84
CA ASP A 198 0.78 16.00 2.14
C ASP A 198 1.66 16.93 3.00
N GLY A 199 2.24 16.41 4.08
CA GLY A 199 3.12 17.17 4.97
C GLY A 199 2.39 18.15 5.89
N LEU A 200 1.07 18.06 6.00
CA LEU A 200 0.28 18.90 6.89
C LEU A 200 0.00 18.22 8.24
N THR A 201 -0.20 19.05 9.26
CA THR A 201 -0.80 18.64 10.54
C THR A 201 -2.29 18.32 10.38
N ALA A 202 -2.94 17.79 11.43
CA ALA A 202 -4.39 17.63 11.46
C ALA A 202 -5.16 18.96 11.23
N GLY A 203 -4.62 20.07 11.74
CA GLY A 203 -5.19 21.41 11.55
C GLY A 203 -4.84 22.07 10.21
N GLY A 204 -4.19 21.36 9.29
CA GLY A 204 -3.83 21.86 7.96
C GLY A 204 -2.58 22.75 7.92
N ALA A 205 -1.84 22.88 9.03
CA ALA A 205 -0.60 23.66 9.06
C ALA A 205 0.56 22.89 8.41
N MET A 206 1.42 23.59 7.65
CA MET A 206 2.60 23.00 7.02
C MET A 206 3.67 22.66 8.06
N LEU A 207 4.17 21.42 8.02
CA LEU A 207 5.21 20.97 8.94
C LEU A 207 6.62 21.43 8.53
N PRO A 208 7.55 21.56 9.50
CA PRO A 208 8.94 21.90 9.23
C PRO A 208 9.63 20.87 8.31
N VAL A 209 10.70 21.33 7.65
CA VAL A 209 11.62 20.41 6.98
C VAL A 209 12.25 19.52 8.04
N GLY A 210 12.30 18.21 7.80
CA GLY A 210 12.77 17.27 8.80
C GLY A 210 12.45 15.83 8.46
N ARG A 211 12.93 14.95 9.34
CA ARG A 211 12.68 13.51 9.29
C ARG A 211 11.47 13.18 10.17
N TYR A 212 10.63 12.32 9.62
CA TYR A 212 9.44 11.80 10.27
C TYR A 212 9.40 10.28 10.07
N THR A 213 8.60 9.61 10.87
CA THR A 213 8.35 8.18 10.76
C THR A 213 6.86 7.92 10.75
N ALA A 214 6.38 7.21 9.74
CA ALA A 214 5.00 6.76 9.64
C ALA A 214 4.87 5.39 10.31
N PHE A 215 4.12 5.31 11.40
CA PHE A 215 3.78 4.07 12.09
C PHE A 215 2.40 3.62 11.62
N VAL A 216 2.32 2.48 10.93
CA VAL A 216 1.09 1.90 10.41
C VAL A 216 0.67 0.77 11.33
N THR A 217 -0.42 0.95 12.05
CA THR A 217 -1.02 -0.05 12.93
C THR A 217 -2.26 -0.63 12.26
N SER A 218 -2.30 -1.95 12.12
CA SER A 218 -3.50 -2.73 11.77
C SER A 218 -4.08 -3.33 13.04
N THR A 219 -5.39 -3.14 13.26
CA THR A 219 -6.11 -3.62 14.43
C THR A 219 -7.31 -4.46 13.99
N LEU A 220 -7.48 -5.64 14.57
CA LEU A 220 -8.62 -6.54 14.35
C LEU A 220 -8.88 -7.33 15.63
N ASP A 221 -10.13 -7.34 16.11
CA ASP A 221 -10.59 -8.13 17.28
C ASP A 221 -9.68 -8.03 18.52
N GLY A 222 -9.21 -6.81 18.83
CA GLY A 222 -8.34 -6.55 19.98
C GLY A 222 -6.86 -6.90 19.75
N HIS A 223 -6.51 -7.53 18.64
CA HIS A 223 -5.13 -7.75 18.23
C HIS A 223 -4.59 -6.59 17.38
N SER A 224 -3.28 -6.39 17.40
CA SER A 224 -2.65 -5.37 16.54
C SER A 224 -1.25 -5.76 16.07
N SER A 225 -0.90 -5.27 14.88
CA SER A 225 0.47 -5.29 14.36
C SER A 225 0.84 -3.89 13.90
N THR A 226 2.10 -3.51 14.12
CA THR A 226 2.60 -2.19 13.72
C THR A 226 3.89 -2.32 12.94
N GLU A 227 3.90 -1.73 11.75
CA GLU A 227 5.10 -1.51 10.95
C GLU A 227 5.41 -0.02 10.84
N HIS A 228 6.64 0.31 10.45
CA HIS A 228 7.04 1.70 10.31
C HIS A 228 7.95 1.95 9.11
N VAL A 229 7.83 3.15 8.53
CA VAL A 229 8.67 3.58 7.41
C VAL A 229 9.06 5.05 7.60
N PRO A 230 10.33 5.41 7.37
CA PRO A 230 10.75 6.79 7.46
C PRO A 230 10.29 7.61 6.23
N VAL A 231 9.95 8.88 6.47
CA VAL A 231 9.54 9.85 5.46
C VAL A 231 10.18 11.21 5.73
N TRP A 232 10.50 11.96 4.68
CA TRP A 232 11.25 13.22 4.79
C TRP A 232 10.50 14.35 4.11
N ILE A 233 10.23 15.41 4.86
CA ILE A 233 9.83 16.70 4.31
C ILE A 233 11.09 17.46 3.97
N ALA A 234 11.27 17.80 2.70
CA ALA A 234 12.41 18.57 2.22
C ALA A 234 11.95 19.87 1.54
N THR A 235 12.91 20.77 1.34
CA THR A 235 12.82 21.85 0.37
C THR A 235 14.06 21.80 -0.50
N GLY A 236 13.94 22.33 -1.71
CA GLY A 236 15.04 22.32 -2.64
C GLY A 236 14.77 23.23 -3.82
N HIS A 237 15.49 22.96 -4.90
CA HIS A 237 15.27 23.63 -6.16
C HIS A 237 15.39 22.64 -7.29
N ARG A 238 14.53 22.77 -8.30
CA ARG A 238 14.60 21.98 -9.52
C ARG A 238 14.68 22.86 -10.75
N ASN A 239 15.32 22.34 -11.80
CA ASN A 239 15.35 22.98 -13.10
C ASN A 239 14.07 22.63 -13.88
N VAL A 240 13.23 23.63 -14.14
CA VAL A 240 11.99 23.47 -14.90
C VAL A 240 12.16 24.06 -16.30
N SER A 241 11.80 23.30 -17.31
CA SER A 241 11.70 23.79 -18.69
C SER A 241 10.36 24.51 -18.87
N VAL A 242 10.43 25.77 -19.28
CA VAL A 242 9.26 26.63 -19.53
C VAL A 242 9.21 26.99 -21.00
N THR A 243 8.06 26.77 -21.63
CA THR A 243 7.77 27.23 -22.99
C THR A 243 6.77 28.39 -22.94
N ARG A 244 7.03 29.42 -23.74
CA ARG A 244 6.10 30.53 -23.96
C ARG A 244 5.93 30.75 -25.46
N VAL A 245 4.70 31.06 -25.84
CA VAL A 245 4.27 31.12 -27.23
C VAL A 245 3.53 32.44 -27.46
N LYS A 246 3.74 33.03 -28.64
CA LYS A 246 3.01 34.17 -29.15
C LYS A 246 2.59 33.90 -30.59
N ASP A 247 1.31 34.05 -30.85
CA ASP A 247 0.71 33.68 -32.14
C ASP A 247 0.45 34.88 -33.03
N GLY A 248 0.71 34.67 -34.33
CA GLY A 248 0.38 35.55 -35.44
C GLY A 248 0.64 37.02 -35.16
N ARG A 249 -0.34 37.85 -35.53
CA ARG A 249 -0.24 39.31 -35.39
C ARG A 249 -0.52 39.79 -33.98
N ARG A 250 -1.40 39.09 -33.23
CA ARG A 250 -1.81 39.45 -31.86
C ARG A 250 -0.64 39.53 -30.89
N GLY A 251 0.35 38.64 -31.03
CA GLY A 251 1.54 38.63 -30.18
C GLY A 251 2.66 39.61 -30.56
N ALA A 252 2.50 40.33 -31.68
CA ALA A 252 3.57 41.09 -32.32
C ALA A 252 3.35 42.61 -32.27
N SER A 253 4.44 43.35 -32.11
CA SER A 253 4.53 44.75 -32.54
C SER A 253 5.04 44.79 -33.98
N ASN A 254 4.35 45.51 -34.85
CA ASN A 254 4.65 45.55 -36.28
C ASN A 254 5.21 46.91 -36.68
N THR A 255 6.20 46.90 -37.56
CA THR A 255 6.78 48.11 -38.16
C THR A 255 7.10 47.86 -39.62
N THR A 256 6.96 48.89 -40.45
CA THR A 256 7.22 48.82 -41.89
C THR A 256 7.97 50.06 -42.35
N ARG A 257 8.70 49.95 -43.46
CA ARG A 257 9.34 51.09 -44.15
C ARG A 257 9.43 50.82 -45.65
N GLY A 258 9.12 51.84 -46.46
CA GLY A 258 9.04 51.74 -47.92
C GLY A 258 7.81 50.96 -48.39
N ASN A 259 7.88 50.33 -49.57
CA ASN A 259 6.80 49.54 -50.15
C ASN A 259 6.63 48.16 -49.48
N CYS A 260 6.31 48.18 -48.19
CA CYS A 260 6.19 47.02 -47.32
C CYS A 260 4.98 47.16 -46.40
N ARG A 261 4.30 46.04 -46.11
CA ARG A 261 3.10 45.99 -45.28
C ARG A 261 3.10 44.80 -44.33
N THR A 262 2.37 44.95 -43.22
CA THR A 262 1.97 43.84 -42.35
C THR A 262 0.46 43.72 -42.34
N ARG A 263 -0.06 42.50 -42.40
CA ARG A 263 -1.51 42.24 -42.33
C ARG A 263 -1.79 40.97 -41.54
N ASP A 264 -2.97 40.92 -40.94
CA ASP A 264 -3.43 39.71 -40.29
C ASP A 264 -3.66 38.63 -41.36
N ALA A 265 -3.26 37.41 -41.06
CA ALA A 265 -3.36 36.26 -41.93
C ALA A 265 -3.72 35.05 -41.07
N HIS A 266 -4.91 35.11 -40.47
CA HIS A 266 -5.36 34.19 -39.44
C HIS A 266 -5.13 32.71 -39.87
N PRO A 267 -4.45 31.88 -39.07
CA PRO A 267 -3.74 32.18 -37.81
C PRO A 267 -2.28 32.62 -38.07
N GLY A 268 -2.02 33.93 -38.19
CA GLY A 268 -0.69 34.38 -38.61
C GLY A 268 -0.55 35.89 -38.79
N ASN A 269 0.68 36.32 -39.04
CA ASN A 269 1.04 37.69 -39.38
C ASN A 269 1.79 37.69 -40.70
N ARG A 270 1.16 38.18 -41.77
CA ARG A 270 1.80 38.26 -43.07
C ARG A 270 2.65 39.51 -43.14
N LEU A 271 3.95 39.30 -43.30
CA LEU A 271 4.93 40.31 -43.66
C LEU A 271 5.11 40.26 -45.17
N GLU A 272 4.98 41.39 -45.85
CA GLU A 272 5.09 41.46 -47.31
C GLU A 272 5.85 42.73 -47.71
N CYS A 273 6.88 42.56 -48.52
CA CYS A 273 7.62 43.65 -49.16
C CYS A 273 7.61 43.48 -50.68
N ARG A 274 7.40 44.58 -51.39
CA ARG A 274 7.35 44.68 -52.86
C ARG A 274 8.38 45.70 -53.36
N GLY A 275 9.66 45.45 -53.10
CA GLY A 275 10.76 46.37 -53.40
C GLY A 275 10.96 47.47 -52.34
N GLY A 276 10.57 47.21 -51.09
CA GLY A 276 10.71 48.16 -49.98
C GLY A 276 11.80 47.78 -48.98
N THR A 277 12.09 48.68 -48.02
CA THR A 277 13.16 48.46 -47.04
C THR A 277 12.85 47.30 -46.08
N TYR A 278 11.67 47.28 -45.44
CA TYR A 278 11.26 46.13 -44.63
C TYR A 278 9.79 46.10 -44.18
N ALA A 279 9.30 44.89 -43.90
CA ALA A 279 8.17 44.59 -43.02
C ALA A 279 8.68 43.71 -41.87
N GLN A 280 8.40 44.11 -40.63
CA GLN A 280 8.94 43.46 -39.43
C GLN A 280 7.87 43.21 -38.38
N ALA A 281 7.85 41.99 -37.85
CA ALA A 281 7.15 41.61 -36.62
C ALA A 281 8.14 41.43 -35.47
N THR A 282 7.82 41.99 -34.31
CA THR A 282 8.62 41.88 -33.08
C THR A 282 7.80 41.25 -31.98
N TYR A 283 8.27 40.10 -31.48
CA TYR A 283 7.67 39.36 -30.37
C TYR A 283 8.54 39.52 -29.13
N THR A 284 8.01 40.19 -28.11
CA THR A 284 8.70 40.37 -26.82
C THR A 284 8.12 39.41 -25.78
N PHE A 285 8.98 38.67 -25.11
CA PHE A 285 8.64 37.73 -24.04
C PHE A 285 9.22 38.22 -22.71
N THR A 286 8.45 38.07 -21.64
CA THR A 286 8.98 38.17 -20.27
C THR A 286 9.64 36.85 -19.91
N VAL A 287 10.89 36.91 -19.45
CA VAL A 287 11.67 35.77 -18.98
C VAL A 287 12.26 36.13 -17.61
N PRO A 288 12.37 35.20 -16.65
CA PRO A 288 13.07 35.48 -15.40
C PRO A 288 14.53 35.86 -15.64
N SER A 289 15.09 36.75 -14.81
CA SER A 289 16.47 37.25 -14.95
C SER A 289 17.52 36.13 -14.96
N HIS A 290 17.29 35.10 -14.17
CA HIS A 290 18.15 33.92 -14.03
C HIS A 290 17.80 32.77 -14.99
N ALA A 291 16.92 32.98 -15.98
CA ALA A 291 16.61 31.96 -16.99
C ALA A 291 17.85 31.58 -17.81
N ARG A 292 18.07 30.28 -17.99
CA ARG A 292 19.21 29.69 -18.71
C ARG A 292 18.73 28.88 -19.92
N ASN A 293 19.65 28.47 -20.79
CA ASN A 293 19.37 27.59 -21.93
C ASN A 293 18.20 28.12 -22.80
N ILE A 294 18.20 29.42 -23.07
CA ILE A 294 17.11 30.07 -23.82
C ILE A 294 17.23 29.69 -25.31
N ALA A 295 16.33 28.84 -25.77
CA ALA A 295 16.11 28.52 -27.17
C ALA A 295 14.88 29.28 -27.70
N TRP A 296 14.87 29.58 -28.99
CA TRP A 296 13.76 30.28 -29.62
C TRP A 296 13.52 29.75 -31.03
N ALA A 297 12.27 29.85 -31.49
CA ALA A 297 11.89 29.44 -32.83
C ALA A 297 10.77 30.31 -33.40
N VAL A 298 10.70 30.35 -34.72
CA VAL A 298 9.64 30.99 -35.49
C VAL A 298 9.08 29.95 -36.45
N ARG A 299 7.79 29.66 -36.32
CA ARG A 299 7.04 28.82 -37.25
C ARG A 299 6.23 29.69 -38.20
N GLY A 300 6.26 29.35 -39.48
CA GLY A 300 5.62 30.10 -40.52
C GLY A 300 5.95 29.55 -41.89
N SER A 301 5.49 30.23 -42.94
CA SER A 301 5.67 29.81 -44.31
C SER A 301 5.95 31.00 -45.22
N SER A 302 6.84 30.82 -46.20
CA SER A 302 7.00 31.76 -47.30
C SER A 302 5.72 31.70 -48.16
N VAL A 303 5.25 32.85 -48.65
CA VAL A 303 4.03 32.91 -49.49
C VAL A 303 4.39 33.13 -50.94
N CYS A 304 5.22 34.13 -51.20
CA CYS A 304 5.64 34.49 -52.54
C CYS A 304 6.93 35.31 -52.45
N CYS A 305 7.55 35.43 -53.63
CA CYS A 305 8.74 36.24 -53.88
C CYS A 305 9.97 35.68 -53.15
N GLY A 306 11.06 35.47 -53.90
CA GLY A 306 12.27 34.83 -53.38
C GLY A 306 13.49 35.73 -53.32
N SER A 307 13.51 36.85 -54.05
CA SER A 307 14.71 37.67 -54.24
C SER A 307 15.05 38.55 -53.04
N GLY A 308 14.12 38.80 -52.12
CA GLY A 308 14.39 39.49 -50.86
C GLY A 308 14.88 38.59 -49.71
N ARG A 309 15.27 39.19 -48.58
CA ARG A 309 15.80 38.45 -47.42
C ARG A 309 14.72 38.17 -46.37
N LEU A 310 14.76 37.00 -45.75
CA LEU A 310 14.05 36.70 -44.49
C LEU A 310 15.07 36.62 -43.37
N VAL A 311 14.98 37.54 -42.41
CA VAL A 311 15.83 37.57 -41.23
C VAL A 311 15.01 37.18 -40.00
N ARG A 312 15.53 36.22 -39.23
CA ARG A 312 15.00 35.81 -37.93
C ARG A 312 16.10 36.03 -36.90
N ALA A 313 15.83 36.81 -35.87
CA ALA A 313 16.80 37.10 -34.83
C ALA A 313 16.15 37.03 -33.46
N GLY A 314 16.77 36.32 -32.53
CA GLY A 314 16.37 36.25 -31.12
C GLY A 314 17.47 36.85 -30.26
N THR A 315 17.11 37.74 -29.35
CA THR A 315 18.08 38.42 -28.48
C THR A 315 17.47 38.70 -27.12
N ARG A 316 18.24 38.43 -26.06
CA ARG A 316 17.95 38.94 -24.73
C ARG A 316 18.45 40.39 -24.64
N PHE A 317 17.54 41.34 -24.65
CA PHE A 317 17.89 42.78 -24.69
C PHE A 317 17.73 43.47 -23.33
N ALA A 318 17.15 42.80 -22.34
CA ALA A 318 17.15 43.20 -20.95
C ALA A 318 17.17 41.94 -20.07
N PRO A 319 17.57 42.02 -18.79
CA PRO A 319 17.61 40.87 -17.89
C PRO A 319 16.31 40.07 -17.88
N THR A 320 15.15 40.72 -17.94
CA THR A 320 13.84 40.05 -17.89
C THR A 320 13.10 40.01 -19.22
N ARG A 321 13.74 40.38 -20.34
CA ARG A 321 13.08 40.49 -21.65
C ARG A 321 13.86 39.82 -22.77
N PHE A 322 13.17 38.96 -23.50
CA PHE A 322 13.68 38.34 -24.73
C PHE A 322 12.87 38.83 -25.93
N ARG A 323 13.53 39.12 -27.04
CA ARG A 323 12.90 39.63 -28.26
C ARG A 323 13.21 38.71 -29.43
N ILE A 324 12.17 38.30 -30.15
CA ILE A 324 12.29 37.66 -31.46
C ILE A 324 11.84 38.67 -32.52
N ARG A 325 12.68 38.96 -33.50
CA ARG A 325 12.35 39.76 -34.68
C ARG A 325 12.29 38.87 -35.90
N VAL A 326 11.23 39.03 -36.68
CA VAL A 326 11.09 38.46 -38.02
C VAL A 326 10.95 39.61 -39.00
N ARG A 327 11.85 39.70 -39.97
CA ARG A 327 11.91 40.78 -40.95
C ARG A 327 11.99 40.22 -42.35
N VAL A 328 11.19 40.76 -43.26
CA VAL A 328 11.35 40.56 -44.70
C VAL A 328 11.77 41.88 -45.35
N THR A 329 12.59 41.82 -46.39
CA THR A 329 13.08 42.98 -47.17
C THR A 329 12.83 42.77 -48.66
N ASP A 330 12.99 43.84 -49.44
CA ASP A 330 12.97 43.84 -50.91
C ASP A 330 11.71 43.18 -51.47
N HIS A 331 11.83 42.10 -52.24
CA HIS A 331 10.70 41.38 -52.81
C HIS A 331 10.54 40.03 -52.09
N ARG A 332 9.84 40.02 -50.96
CA ARG A 332 9.62 38.82 -50.13
C ARG A 332 8.34 38.88 -49.30
N SER A 333 7.64 37.74 -49.19
CA SER A 333 6.51 37.58 -48.26
C SER A 333 6.62 36.32 -47.40
N TYR A 334 6.33 36.48 -46.11
CA TYR A 334 6.37 35.41 -45.11
C TYR A 334 5.22 35.57 -44.11
N VAL A 335 4.53 34.48 -43.79
CA VAL A 335 3.52 34.45 -42.71
C VAL A 335 4.16 33.89 -41.47
N VAL A 336 4.27 34.71 -40.43
CA VAL A 336 4.63 34.23 -39.09
C VAL A 336 3.37 33.66 -38.44
N ARG A 337 3.31 32.34 -38.27
CA ARG A 337 2.19 31.71 -37.54
C ARG A 337 2.41 31.77 -36.04
N ARG A 338 3.65 31.51 -35.60
CA ARG A 338 3.98 31.38 -34.18
C ARG A 338 5.43 31.73 -33.89
N ALA A 339 5.67 32.47 -32.82
CA ALA A 339 6.99 32.65 -32.22
C ALA A 339 6.99 32.01 -30.83
N LEU A 340 8.04 31.29 -30.49
CA LEU A 340 8.15 30.65 -29.18
C LEU A 340 9.56 30.80 -28.60
N ILE A 341 9.60 30.79 -27.28
CA ILE A 341 10.83 30.62 -26.51
C ILE A 341 10.68 29.42 -25.59
N ARG A 342 11.78 28.70 -25.38
CA ARG A 342 11.94 27.67 -24.37
C ARG A 342 13.14 28.04 -23.51
N TYR A 343 13.01 27.95 -22.19
CA TYR A 343 14.11 28.27 -21.28
C TYR A 343 14.01 27.42 -20.03
N THR A 344 15.12 27.29 -19.30
CA THR A 344 15.20 26.60 -18.02
C THR A 344 15.25 27.62 -16.89
N VAL A 345 14.47 27.40 -15.84
CA VAL A 345 14.53 28.18 -14.59
C VAL A 345 14.71 27.27 -13.40
N ARG A 346 15.47 27.73 -12.41
CA ARG A 346 15.60 27.06 -11.13
C ARG A 346 14.41 27.50 -10.27
N ARG A 347 13.46 26.59 -10.03
CA ARG A 347 12.26 26.82 -9.23
C ARG A 347 12.42 26.15 -7.87
N GLN A 348 12.01 26.83 -6.81
CA GLN A 348 11.95 26.24 -5.47
C GLN A 348 10.91 25.11 -5.43
N ILE A 349 11.20 24.07 -4.67
CA ILE A 349 10.30 22.95 -4.31
C ILE A 349 10.25 22.81 -2.79
#